data_AF-A0A9E5FCR2-F1
#
_entry.id   AF-A0A9E5FCR2-F1
#
_cell.length_a   1.000
_cell.length_b   1.000
_cell.length_c   1.000
_cell.angle_alpha   90.00
_cell.angle_beta   90.00
_cell.angle_gamma   90.00
#
_symmetry.space_group_name_H-M   'P 1'
#
loop_
_entity.id
_entity.type
_entity.pdbx_description
1 polymer ?
#
loop_
_entity_poly.entity_id
_entity_poly.type
_entity_poly.pdbx_seq_one_letter_code
_entity_poly.pdbx_strand_id
1 'polypeptide(L)'
;MNLLLIFTCYIYLPIPPAKAMIMKIVSRLLAVCAFALSLNLIVGCGETTGKVVTVSGKVILPTQIKLEDQDSIELRFAAESFDGPGKGAATSVSAKDLSFSATNVPSGKYKIVIKVQPYAGTPGSNKRMLQLEPFNKANDLYQTKLTVEIGSQDVKDMVIDLDKKSVKAN
;
A
#
# COMPACT_ATOMS: atom_id res chain seq x y z
N MET A 1 19.71 -36.00 12.58
CA MET A 1 21.18 -35.84 12.56
C MET A 1 21.76 -36.93 11.65
N ASN A 2 21.78 -36.71 10.33
CA ASN A 2 22.26 -37.70 9.34
C ASN A 2 22.52 -37.07 7.95
N LEU A 3 23.23 -35.94 7.91
CA LEU A 3 23.67 -35.34 6.63
C LEU A 3 25.20 -35.18 6.54
N LEU A 4 25.94 -35.47 7.61
CA LEU A 4 27.39 -35.21 7.66
C LEU A 4 28.26 -36.33 7.07
N LEU A 5 27.68 -37.50 6.74
CA LEU A 5 28.43 -38.68 6.30
C LEU A 5 28.54 -38.85 4.78
N ILE A 6 27.83 -38.05 3.98
CA ILE A 6 27.86 -38.19 2.51
C ILE A 6 29.04 -37.41 1.88
N PHE A 7 29.61 -36.43 2.59
CA PHE A 7 30.71 -35.61 2.04
C PHE A 7 32.10 -36.24 2.14
N THR A 8 32.31 -37.26 2.97
CA THR A 8 33.66 -37.81 3.22
C THR A 8 34.09 -38.91 2.24
N CYS A 9 33.18 -39.54 1.50
CA CYS A 9 33.55 -40.62 0.56
C CYS A 9 33.96 -40.14 -0.84
N TYR A 10 33.84 -38.86 -1.17
CA TYR A 10 34.14 -38.35 -2.52
C TYR A 10 35.60 -37.88 -2.72
N ILE A 11 36.47 -38.05 -1.71
CA ILE A 11 37.82 -37.46 -1.69
C ILE A 11 38.91 -38.41 -2.25
N TYR A 12 38.62 -39.71 -2.47
CA TYR A 12 39.65 -40.71 -2.78
C TYR A 12 39.60 -41.32 -4.20
N LEU A 13 38.91 -40.69 -5.16
CA LEU A 13 39.01 -41.12 -6.56
C LEU A 13 40.09 -40.30 -7.29
N PRO A 14 41.08 -40.93 -7.95
CA PRO A 14 42.10 -40.22 -8.71
C PRO A 14 41.44 -39.49 -9.89
N ILE A 15 41.29 -38.19 -9.74
CA ILE A 15 40.67 -37.33 -10.76
C ILE A 15 41.72 -37.12 -11.88
N PRO A 16 41.45 -37.53 -13.12
CA PRO A 16 42.37 -37.28 -14.23
C PRO A 16 42.60 -35.77 -14.40
N PRO A 17 43.81 -35.35 -14.83
CA PRO A 17 44.23 -33.93 -14.80
C PRO A 17 43.28 -33.00 -15.58
N ALA A 18 42.63 -33.49 -16.62
CA ALA A 18 41.59 -32.77 -17.37
C ALA A 18 40.37 -32.42 -16.50
N LYS A 19 39.92 -33.34 -15.63
CA LYS A 19 38.79 -33.11 -14.72
C LYS A 19 39.17 -32.17 -13.57
N ALA A 20 40.43 -32.19 -13.11
CA ALA A 20 40.90 -31.26 -12.08
C ALA A 20 40.90 -29.80 -12.54
N MET A 21 41.18 -29.56 -13.83
CA MET A 21 41.11 -28.21 -14.41
C MET A 21 39.66 -27.72 -14.54
N ILE A 22 38.74 -28.59 -14.97
CA ILE A 22 37.29 -28.29 -15.03
C ILE A 22 36.73 -28.01 -13.63
N MET A 23 37.12 -28.79 -12.62
CA MET A 23 36.64 -28.62 -11.24
C MET A 23 37.10 -27.30 -10.62
N LYS A 24 38.32 -26.83 -10.94
CA LYS A 24 38.81 -25.50 -10.52
C LYS A 24 38.03 -24.36 -11.17
N ILE A 25 37.64 -24.51 -12.43
CA ILE A 25 36.82 -23.52 -13.15
C ILE A 25 35.40 -23.48 -12.57
N VAL A 26 34.78 -24.64 -12.35
CA VAL A 26 33.43 -24.74 -11.75
C VAL A 26 33.41 -24.18 -10.33
N SER A 27 34.42 -24.47 -9.51
CA SER A 27 34.54 -23.93 -8.15
C SER A 27 34.67 -22.40 -8.14
N ARG A 28 35.44 -21.81 -9.06
CA ARG A 28 35.56 -20.36 -9.20
C ARG A 28 34.28 -19.72 -9.70
N LEU A 29 33.57 -20.37 -10.63
CA LEU A 29 32.27 -19.89 -11.13
C LEU A 29 31.22 -19.90 -10.01
N LEU A 30 31.18 -20.97 -9.20
CA LEU A 30 30.28 -21.10 -8.06
C LEU A 30 30.55 -20.02 -7.00
N ALA A 31 31.83 -19.72 -6.73
CA ALA A 31 32.22 -18.67 -5.79
C ALA A 31 31.79 -17.28 -6.26
N VAL A 32 31.90 -16.99 -7.57
CA VAL A 32 31.44 -15.71 -8.14
C VAL A 32 29.91 -15.60 -8.10
N CYS A 33 29.18 -16.67 -8.41
CA CYS A 33 27.72 -16.70 -8.30
C CYS A 33 27.25 -16.51 -6.84
N ALA A 34 27.90 -17.16 -5.87
CA ALA A 34 27.58 -16.99 -4.45
C ALA A 34 27.85 -15.55 -3.97
N PHE A 35 28.93 -14.93 -4.45
CA PHE A 35 29.24 -13.53 -4.14
C PHE A 35 28.20 -12.56 -4.76
N ALA A 36 27.80 -12.77 -6.01
CA ALA A 36 26.76 -11.98 -6.66
C ALA A 36 25.38 -12.11 -5.98
N LEU A 37 25.02 -13.30 -5.50
CA LEU A 37 23.81 -13.51 -4.71
C LEU A 37 23.88 -12.83 -3.34
N SER A 38 25.05 -12.80 -2.69
CA SER A 38 25.23 -12.12 -1.41
C SER A 38 25.11 -10.59 -1.51
N LEU A 39 25.49 -10.00 -2.65
CA LEU A 39 25.34 -8.56 -2.91
C LEU A 39 23.87 -8.13 -3.06
N ASN A 40 22.98 -9.04 -3.46
CA ASN A 40 21.54 -8.75 -3.56
C ASN A 40 20.82 -8.79 -2.20
N LEU A 41 21.44 -9.34 -1.15
CA LEU A 41 20.87 -9.33 0.20
C LEU A 41 21.12 -8.01 0.96
N ILE A 42 22.00 -7.15 0.45
CA ILE A 42 22.30 -5.82 1.04
C ILE A 42 21.46 -4.72 0.37
N VAL A 43 20.82 -5.00 -0.78
CA VAL A 43 19.72 -4.16 -1.28
C VAL A 43 18.49 -4.47 -0.45
N GLY A 44 18.54 -4.01 0.81
CA GLY A 44 17.46 -4.13 1.76
C GLY A 44 16.17 -3.63 1.13
N CYS A 45 15.17 -4.49 1.14
CA CYS A 45 13.77 -4.12 1.04
C CYS A 45 13.57 -2.96 2.02
N GLY A 46 13.51 -1.73 1.50
CA GLY A 46 13.58 -0.53 2.32
C GLY A 46 12.46 -0.54 3.35
N GLU A 47 12.81 -0.84 4.60
CA GLU A 47 11.98 -0.53 5.75
C GLU A 47 11.73 0.96 5.70
N THR A 48 10.51 1.29 5.26
CA THR A 48 10.05 2.65 5.17
C THR A 48 9.88 3.08 6.63
N THR A 49 10.92 3.72 7.16
CA THR A 49 11.13 4.12 8.57
C THR A 49 10.21 5.27 8.99
N GLY A 50 8.96 5.25 8.54
CA GLY A 50 7.88 6.06 9.07
C GLY A 50 7.06 5.22 10.03
N LYS A 51 6.78 5.74 11.23
CA LYS A 51 5.74 5.14 12.07
C LYS A 51 4.43 5.17 11.28
N VAL A 52 3.89 4.00 10.99
CA VAL A 52 2.57 3.84 10.39
C VAL A 52 1.54 3.59 11.47
N VAL A 53 0.34 4.09 11.26
CA VAL A 53 -0.77 4.01 12.22
C VAL A 53 -2.02 3.49 11.53
N THR A 54 -3.01 3.10 12.33
CA THR A 54 -4.36 2.82 11.89
C THR A 54 -5.23 4.05 12.10
N VAL A 55 -5.98 4.44 11.07
CA VAL A 55 -6.95 5.53 11.13
C VAL A 55 -8.33 4.94 10.86
N SER A 56 -9.23 5.01 11.84
CA SER A 56 -10.61 4.55 11.69
C SER A 56 -11.60 5.66 12.01
N GLY A 57 -12.78 5.58 11.41
CA GLY A 57 -13.74 6.66 11.52
C GLY A 57 -14.98 6.50 10.67
N LYS A 58 -15.67 7.62 10.44
CA LYS A 58 -16.87 7.72 9.62
C LYS A 58 -16.80 8.91 8.67
N VAL A 59 -17.44 8.75 7.51
CA VAL A 59 -17.67 9.81 6.53
C VAL A 59 -19.11 10.29 6.66
N ILE A 60 -19.33 11.60 6.65
CA ILE A 60 -20.65 12.20 6.51
C ILE A 60 -20.73 12.77 5.10
N LEU A 61 -21.60 12.19 4.27
CA LEU A 61 -21.83 12.65 2.91
C LEU A 61 -22.79 13.85 2.88
N PRO A 62 -22.68 14.74 1.89
CA PRO A 62 -23.66 15.81 1.70
C PRO A 62 -25.04 15.23 1.42
N THR A 63 -26.09 15.91 1.88
CA THR A 63 -27.50 15.43 1.77
C THR A 63 -27.97 15.18 0.34
N GLN A 64 -27.31 15.78 -0.65
CA GLN A 64 -27.62 15.62 -2.07
C GLN A 64 -27.07 14.31 -2.65
N ILE A 65 -26.11 13.66 -1.96
CA ILE A 65 -25.50 12.41 -2.41
C ILE A 65 -26.29 11.24 -1.85
N LYS A 66 -26.99 10.54 -2.73
CA LYS A 66 -27.71 9.31 -2.41
C LYS A 66 -26.91 8.11 -2.90
N LEU A 67 -26.46 7.30 -1.94
CA LEU A 67 -25.81 6.03 -2.21
C LEU A 67 -26.84 4.95 -2.51
N GLU A 68 -26.45 3.99 -3.34
CA GLU A 68 -27.13 2.71 -3.48
C GLU A 68 -26.26 1.60 -2.90
N ASP A 69 -26.87 0.46 -2.57
CA ASP A 69 -26.23 -0.67 -1.88
C ASP A 69 -24.98 -1.21 -2.57
N GLN A 70 -24.87 -1.04 -3.89
CA GLN A 70 -23.77 -1.54 -4.69
C GLN A 70 -22.71 -0.48 -5.00
N ASP A 71 -22.86 0.74 -4.49
CA ASP A 71 -21.84 1.77 -4.69
C ASP A 71 -20.58 1.43 -3.90
N SER A 72 -19.44 1.65 -4.55
CA SER A 72 -18.15 1.64 -3.87
C SER A 72 -17.73 3.07 -3.52
N ILE A 73 -17.19 3.23 -2.32
CA ILE A 73 -16.68 4.51 -1.83
C ILE A 73 -15.21 4.30 -1.50
N GLU A 74 -14.33 5.03 -2.18
CA GLU A 74 -12.90 5.04 -1.91
C GLU A 74 -12.55 6.32 -1.14
N LEU A 75 -11.86 6.16 -0.01
CA LEU A 75 -11.24 7.23 0.75
C LEU A 75 -9.72 7.12 0.59
N ARG A 76 -9.07 8.23 0.24
CA ARG A 76 -7.61 8.30 0.09
C ARG A 76 -7.03 9.46 0.89
N PHE A 77 -6.00 9.13 1.67
CA PHE A 77 -5.07 10.04 2.31
C PHE A 77 -3.94 10.33 1.32
N ALA A 78 -4.04 11.41 0.56
CA ALA A 78 -3.02 11.80 -0.39
C ALA A 78 -2.02 12.76 0.27
N ALA A 79 -0.73 12.40 0.31
CA ALA A 79 0.29 13.23 0.96
C ALA A 79 0.32 14.64 0.36
N GLU A 80 0.40 15.67 1.21
CA GLU A 80 0.41 17.07 0.77
C GLU A 80 1.72 17.46 0.08
N SER A 81 2.84 16.87 0.51
CA SER A 81 4.17 17.04 -0.10
C SER A 81 4.67 15.74 -0.71
N PHE A 82 5.14 15.80 -1.95
CA PHE A 82 5.78 14.68 -2.67
C PHE A 82 7.25 14.48 -2.29
N ASP A 83 7.82 15.40 -1.50
CA ASP A 83 9.24 15.38 -1.10
C ASP A 83 9.45 14.46 0.11
N GLY A 84 9.43 13.15 -0.16
CA GLY A 84 9.67 12.09 0.80
C GLY A 84 8.98 10.79 0.38
N PRO A 85 9.18 9.66 1.07
CA PRO A 85 8.47 8.41 0.79
C PRO A 85 7.00 8.47 1.24
N GLY A 86 6.32 9.59 0.97
CA GLY A 86 4.92 9.86 1.30
C GLY A 86 3.98 8.99 0.48
N LYS A 87 3.98 7.69 0.76
CA LYS A 87 2.97 6.76 0.27
C LYS A 87 1.65 7.19 0.88
N GLY A 88 0.76 7.74 0.06
CA GLY A 88 -0.62 7.92 0.47
C GLY A 88 -1.24 6.58 0.85
N ALA A 89 -2.30 6.61 1.65
CA ALA A 89 -3.07 5.41 2.00
C ALA A 89 -4.45 5.49 1.36
N ALA A 90 -5.00 4.36 0.93
CA ALA A 90 -6.38 4.28 0.43
C ALA A 90 -7.12 3.17 1.18
N THR A 91 -8.41 3.38 1.40
CA THR A 91 -9.31 2.40 2.02
C THR A 91 -10.71 2.51 1.42
N SER A 92 -11.49 1.44 1.54
CA SER A 92 -12.91 1.47 1.22
C SER A 92 -13.73 2.00 2.40
N VAL A 93 -14.76 2.78 2.10
CA VAL A 93 -15.78 3.17 3.08
C VAL A 93 -17.00 2.27 2.89
N SER A 94 -17.52 1.73 3.99
CA SER A 94 -18.73 0.92 4.00
C SER A 94 -19.94 1.78 3.58
N ALA A 95 -20.65 1.40 2.51
CA ALA A 95 -21.85 2.12 2.08
C ALA A 95 -23.01 2.04 3.09
N LYS A 96 -23.00 1.02 3.97
CA LYS A 96 -24.08 0.76 4.94
C LYS A 96 -24.09 1.74 6.12
N ASP A 97 -22.91 2.02 6.67
CA ASP A 97 -22.75 2.81 7.90
C ASP A 97 -21.71 3.93 7.79
N LEU A 98 -21.17 4.12 6.58
CA LEU A 98 -20.17 5.12 6.22
C LEU A 98 -18.88 5.01 7.06
N SER A 99 -18.61 3.85 7.64
CA SER A 99 -17.40 3.60 8.43
C SER A 99 -16.21 3.22 7.53
N PHE A 100 -15.00 3.55 8.00
CA PHE A 100 -13.76 3.15 7.33
C PHE A 100 -12.68 2.77 8.35
N SER A 101 -11.69 2.00 7.87
CA SER A 101 -10.46 1.69 8.60
C SER A 101 -9.31 1.63 7.60
N ALA A 102 -8.39 2.58 7.67
CA ALA A 102 -7.16 2.61 6.88
C ALA A 102 -6.00 2.15 7.75
N THR A 103 -5.35 1.04 7.36
CA THR A 103 -4.14 0.53 8.01
C THR A 103 -2.90 1.01 7.29
N ASN A 104 -1.76 1.03 7.98
CA ASN A 104 -0.47 1.41 7.43
C ASN A 104 -0.43 2.86 6.89
N VAL A 105 -1.14 3.79 7.55
CA VAL A 105 -1.11 5.21 7.18
C VAL A 105 0.14 5.84 7.81
N PRO A 106 1.11 6.35 7.03
CA PRO A 106 2.27 7.02 7.62
C PRO A 106 1.86 8.29 8.37
N SER A 107 2.59 8.67 9.41
CA SER A 107 2.41 10.01 10.00
C SER A 107 2.73 11.11 8.98
N GLY A 108 1.93 12.18 8.93
CA GLY A 108 2.14 13.30 8.01
C GLY A 108 0.90 14.13 7.73
N LYS A 109 1.04 15.11 6.84
CA LYS A 109 -0.08 15.95 6.37
C LYS A 109 -0.65 15.40 5.07
N TYR A 110 -1.98 15.30 5.03
CA TYR A 110 -2.71 14.68 3.93
C TYR A 110 -3.86 15.56 3.46
N LYS A 111 -4.12 15.52 2.16
CA LYS A 111 -5.40 15.87 1.57
C LYS A 111 -6.32 14.66 1.58
N ILE A 112 -7.57 14.88 1.94
CA ILE A 112 -8.62 13.86 1.93
C ILE A 112 -9.32 13.87 0.58
N VAL A 113 -9.22 12.75 -0.13
CA VAL A 113 -9.86 12.50 -1.42
C VAL A 113 -10.93 11.44 -1.22
N ILE A 114 -12.15 11.72 -1.67
CA ILE A 114 -13.27 10.77 -1.62
C ILE A 114 -13.86 10.61 -3.01
N LYS A 115 -14.04 9.35 -3.42
CA LYS A 115 -14.64 9.01 -4.71
C LYS A 115 -15.73 7.97 -4.53
N VAL A 116 -16.91 8.25 -5.08
CA VAL A 116 -18.02 7.30 -5.17
C VAL A 116 -18.10 6.76 -6.59
N GLN A 117 -18.14 5.44 -6.73
CA GLN A 117 -18.25 4.76 -8.03
C GLN A 117 -19.40 3.75 -7.97
N PRO A 118 -20.47 3.94 -8.78
CA PRO A 118 -21.50 2.94 -8.97
C PRO A 118 -20.92 1.63 -9.50
N TYR A 119 -21.51 0.50 -9.11
CA TYR A 119 -21.12 -0.80 -9.64
C TYR A 119 -21.33 -0.87 -11.16
N ALA A 120 -20.29 -1.27 -11.89
CA ALA A 120 -20.36 -1.39 -13.34
C ALA A 120 -21.35 -2.49 -13.75
N GLY A 121 -22.22 -2.19 -14.71
CA GLY A 121 -23.17 -3.15 -15.25
C GLY A 121 -24.55 -3.18 -14.57
N THR A 122 -24.79 -2.39 -13.51
CA THR A 122 -26.15 -2.22 -12.98
C THR A 122 -26.98 -1.30 -13.86
N PRO A 123 -28.32 -1.51 -13.93
CA PRO A 123 -29.23 -0.59 -14.59
C PRO A 123 -29.05 0.84 -14.06
N GLY A 124 -28.74 1.78 -14.94
CA GLY A 124 -28.57 3.19 -14.59
C GLY A 124 -27.18 3.61 -14.07
N SER A 125 -26.23 2.68 -13.91
CA SER A 125 -24.84 2.96 -13.47
C SER A 125 -24.19 4.13 -14.23
N ASN A 126 -24.29 4.18 -15.56
CA ASN A 126 -23.73 5.28 -16.36
C ASN A 126 -24.37 6.65 -16.05
N LYS A 127 -25.70 6.69 -15.86
CA LYS A 127 -26.40 7.94 -15.51
C LYS A 127 -26.00 8.41 -14.12
N ARG A 128 -25.88 7.47 -13.17
CA ARG A 128 -25.44 7.76 -11.80
C ARG A 128 -23.99 8.22 -11.74
N MET A 129 -23.12 7.64 -12.56
CA MET A 129 -21.73 8.10 -12.69
C MET A 129 -21.67 9.58 -13.09
N LEU A 130 -22.48 10.00 -14.08
CA LEU A 130 -22.58 11.42 -14.49
C LEU A 130 -23.16 12.32 -13.38
N GLN A 131 -24.11 11.81 -12.59
CA GLN A 131 -24.66 12.55 -11.44
C GLN A 131 -23.64 12.72 -10.31
N LEU A 132 -22.76 11.74 -10.11
CA LEU A 132 -21.71 11.75 -9.08
C LEU A 132 -20.43 12.47 -9.54
N GLU A 133 -20.27 12.74 -10.84
CA GLU A 133 -19.07 13.40 -11.39
C GLU A 133 -18.76 14.76 -10.75
N PRO A 134 -19.73 15.69 -10.56
CA PRO A 134 -19.46 16.96 -9.88
C PRO A 134 -18.97 16.77 -8.44
N PHE A 135 -19.55 15.80 -7.73
CA PHE A 135 -19.13 15.46 -6.37
C PHE A 135 -17.72 14.88 -6.35
N ASN A 136 -17.43 13.91 -7.22
CA ASN A 136 -16.11 13.28 -7.31
C ASN A 136 -15.03 14.30 -7.70
N LYS A 137 -15.34 15.24 -8.60
CA LYS A 137 -14.43 16.32 -8.99
C LYS A 137 -14.19 17.31 -7.85
N ALA A 138 -15.23 17.69 -7.10
CA ALA A 138 -15.08 18.59 -5.95
C ALA A 138 -14.23 17.99 -4.82
N ASN A 139 -14.16 16.67 -4.74
CA ASN A 139 -13.40 15.92 -3.74
C ASN A 139 -12.13 15.25 -4.30
N ASP A 140 -11.70 15.63 -5.51
CA ASP A 140 -10.46 15.12 -6.09
C ASP A 140 -9.21 15.73 -5.42
N LEU A 141 -8.03 15.19 -5.73
CA LEU A 141 -6.75 15.62 -5.16
C LEU A 141 -6.44 17.12 -5.35
N TYR A 142 -6.89 17.69 -6.46
CA TYR A 142 -6.53 19.04 -6.87
C TYR A 142 -7.56 20.09 -6.40
N GLN A 143 -8.81 19.67 -6.16
CA GLN A 143 -9.91 20.53 -5.78
C GLN A 143 -10.25 20.45 -4.29
N THR A 144 -10.01 19.29 -3.64
CA THR A 144 -10.32 19.12 -2.23
C THR A 144 -9.55 20.12 -1.36
N LYS A 145 -10.26 20.71 -0.40
CA LYS A 145 -9.69 21.59 0.63
C LYS A 145 -9.59 20.89 1.98
N LEU A 146 -10.05 19.65 2.06
CA LEU A 146 -10.00 18.86 3.28
C LEU A 146 -8.58 18.40 3.50
N THR A 147 -7.98 18.86 4.59
CA THR A 147 -6.66 18.42 5.03
C THR A 147 -6.74 17.83 6.43
N VAL A 148 -5.82 16.93 6.74
CA VAL A 148 -5.66 16.36 8.07
C VAL A 148 -4.18 16.10 8.34
N GLU A 149 -3.77 16.26 9.59
CA GLU A 149 -2.46 15.85 10.07
C GLU A 149 -2.62 14.57 10.91
N ILE A 150 -1.92 13.52 10.51
CA ILE A 150 -1.89 12.23 11.19
C ILE A 150 -0.59 12.14 11.99
N GLY A 151 -0.72 11.96 13.30
CA GLY A 151 0.40 11.82 14.22
C GLY A 151 1.02 10.42 14.21
N SER A 152 1.78 10.10 15.25
CA SER A 152 2.42 8.79 15.43
C SER A 152 1.58 7.78 16.23
N GLN A 153 0.33 8.12 16.55
CA GLN A 153 -0.61 7.27 17.29
C GLN A 153 -1.80 6.90 16.39
N ASP A 154 -2.39 5.75 16.66
CA ASP A 154 -3.65 5.36 16.03
C ASP A 154 -4.73 6.41 16.28
N VAL A 155 -5.45 6.78 15.23
CA VAL A 155 -6.56 7.71 15.30
C VAL A 155 -7.84 6.91 15.24
N LYS A 156 -8.68 7.07 16.26
CA LYS A 156 -9.98 6.41 16.36
C LYS A 156 -11.09 7.44 16.24
N ASP A 157 -12.22 7.02 15.70
CA ASP A 157 -13.42 7.86 15.62
C ASP A 157 -13.20 9.17 14.83
N MET A 158 -12.36 9.13 13.80
CA MET A 158 -12.21 10.26 12.87
C MET A 158 -13.55 10.55 12.18
N VAL A 159 -13.93 11.83 12.12
CA VAL A 159 -15.14 12.27 11.41
C VAL A 159 -14.73 13.14 10.23
N ILE A 160 -15.04 12.67 9.02
CA ILE A 160 -14.86 13.43 7.78
C ILE A 160 -16.22 13.93 7.34
N ASP A 161 -16.50 15.21 7.58
CA ASP A 161 -17.78 15.84 7.25
C ASP A 161 -17.64 16.61 5.92
N LEU A 162 -18.12 16.01 4.83
CA LEU A 162 -18.05 16.59 3.50
C LEU A 162 -19.04 17.72 3.28
N ASP A 163 -20.15 17.74 4.02
CA ASP A 163 -21.16 18.80 3.95
C ASP A 163 -20.59 20.09 4.59
N LYS A 164 -19.96 19.95 5.76
CA LYS A 164 -19.32 21.07 6.48
C LYS A 164 -17.89 21.35 6.03
N LYS A 165 -17.34 20.53 5.14
CA LYS A 165 -15.95 20.59 4.67
C LYS A 165 -14.95 20.62 5.84
N SER A 166 -15.11 19.69 6.79
CA SER A 166 -14.26 19.62 7.98
C SER A 166 -13.81 18.20 8.30
N VAL A 167 -12.63 18.06 8.90
CA VAL A 167 -12.11 16.80 9.43
C VAL A 167 -11.86 16.96 10.93
N LYS A 168 -12.34 16.02 11.74
CA LYS A 168 -12.03 15.92 13.16
C LYS A 168 -11.33 14.60 13.44
N ALA A 169 -10.12 14.66 13.95
CA ALA A 169 -9.34 13.52 14.42
C ALA A 169 -9.33 13.53 15.95
N ASN A 170 -9.71 12.43 16.59
CA ASN A 170 -9.67 12.25 18.04
C ASN A 170 -8.61 11.23 18.44
#